data_AF-A0A538HZQ8-F1
#
_entry.id   AF-A0A538HZQ8-F1
#
_cell.length_a   1.000
_cell.length_b   1.000
_cell.length_c   1.000
_cell.angle_alpha   90.00
_cell.angle_beta   90.00
_cell.angle_gamma   90.00
#
_symmetry.space_group_name_H-M   'P 1'
#
loop_
_entity.id
_entity.type
_entity.pdbx_description
1 polymer ?
#
loop_
_entity_poly.entity_id
_entity_poly.type
_entity_poly.pdbx_seq_one_letter_code
_entity_poly.pdbx_strand_id
1 'polypeptide(L)'
;MAEAEIGVIGMGGEANPLEGGAQIELDTPYGKTSAPITIGDLDGKSVAFLPRRGEHRELPPPQIPYRANVWAMKELGVRRIVGAGVCGALRMDYDLGDFVVFDQFVDRT
;
A
#
# COMPACT_ATOMS: atom_id res chain seq x y z
N MET A 1 19.44 -8.59 -4.80
CA MET A 1 18.51 -8.92 -5.91
C MET A 1 17.21 -8.19 -5.61
N ALA A 2 16.43 -7.80 -6.62
CA ALA A 2 15.10 -7.21 -6.36
C ALA A 2 14.21 -8.28 -5.71
N GLU A 3 13.52 -7.93 -4.63
CA GLU A 3 12.68 -8.85 -3.87
C GLU A 3 11.22 -8.82 -4.32
N ALA A 4 10.77 -7.73 -4.95
CA ALA A 4 9.46 -7.63 -5.59
C ALA A 4 9.46 -6.71 -6.83
N GLU A 5 8.63 -7.03 -7.82
CA GLU A 5 8.45 -6.19 -9.02
C GLU A 5 7.36 -5.11 -8.80
N ILE A 6 6.27 -5.51 -8.15
CA ILE A 6 5.05 -4.71 -7.95
C ILE A 6 4.83 -4.51 -6.44
N GLY A 7 4.50 -3.29 -6.04
CA GLY A 7 4.06 -2.96 -4.69
C GLY A 7 2.56 -2.73 -4.66
N VAL A 8 1.89 -3.26 -3.65
CA VAL A 8 0.49 -3.00 -3.35
C VAL A 8 0.41 -2.33 -1.98
N ILE A 9 -0.07 -1.09 -1.97
CA ILE A 9 -0.33 -0.36 -0.72
C ILE A 9 -1.84 -0.44 -0.45
N GLY A 10 -2.18 -1.28 0.53
CA GLY A 10 -3.56 -1.52 0.95
C GLY A 10 -4.13 -0.39 1.81
N MET A 11 -5.42 -0.45 2.11
CA MET A 11 -6.08 0.53 2.97
C MET A 11 -5.70 0.37 4.46
N GLY A 12 -5.31 -0.81 4.91
CA GLY A 12 -5.18 -1.24 6.30
C GLY A 12 -6.50 -1.73 6.91
N GLY A 13 -6.43 -2.91 7.56
CA GLY A 13 -7.55 -3.66 8.13
C GLY A 13 -8.13 -4.75 7.22
N GLU A 14 -7.74 -4.79 5.94
CA GLU A 14 -8.06 -5.88 5.02
C GLU A 14 -7.14 -7.10 5.19
N ALA A 15 -7.62 -8.25 4.69
CA ALA A 15 -6.81 -9.46 4.62
C ALA A 15 -5.62 -9.27 3.67
N ASN A 16 -4.47 -9.82 4.06
CA ASN A 16 -3.28 -9.85 3.22
C ASN A 16 -3.52 -10.79 2.03
N PRO A 17 -3.42 -10.32 0.78
CA PRO A 17 -3.67 -11.15 -0.40
C PRO A 17 -2.56 -12.17 -0.69
N LEU A 18 -1.42 -12.08 0.00
CA LEU A 18 -0.25 -12.92 -0.22
C LEU A 18 -0.16 -14.00 0.87
N GLU A 19 -1.09 -14.96 0.86
CA GLU A 19 -1.08 -16.08 1.80
C GLU A 19 0.24 -16.87 1.74
N GLY A 20 0.86 -17.10 2.90
CA GLY A 20 2.15 -17.78 2.99
C GLY A 20 3.37 -16.96 2.53
N GLY A 21 3.17 -15.67 2.21
CA GLY A 21 4.26 -14.76 1.89
C GLY A 21 5.21 -14.51 3.08
N ALA A 22 6.46 -14.15 2.76
CA ALA A 22 7.47 -13.83 3.76
C ALA A 22 7.26 -12.40 4.28
N GLN A 23 7.25 -12.22 5.60
CA GLN A 23 7.20 -10.89 6.21
C GLN A 23 8.61 -10.34 6.42
N ILE A 24 8.78 -9.06 6.09
CA ILE A 24 10.05 -8.35 6.21
C ILE A 24 9.81 -7.04 6.96
N GLU A 25 10.60 -6.82 8.01
CA GLU A 25 10.73 -5.52 8.65
C GLU A 25 11.94 -4.79 8.08
N LEU A 26 11.74 -3.54 7.68
CA LEU A 26 12.79 -2.68 7.14
C LEU A 26 12.84 -1.37 7.92
N ASP A 27 14.04 -1.02 8.38
CA ASP A 27 14.33 0.31 8.89
C ASP A 27 14.67 1.22 7.72
N THR A 28 13.92 2.32 7.57
CA THR A 28 14.18 3.32 6.53
C THR A 28 14.79 4.58 7.13
N PRO A 29 15.43 5.45 6.33
CA PRO A 29 15.86 6.77 6.77
C PRO A 29 14.73 7.67 7.30
N TYR A 30 13.46 7.28 7.09
CA TYR A 30 12.28 7.99 7.55
C TYR A 30 11.59 7.30 8.74
N GLY A 31 12.21 6.28 9.31
CA GLY A 31 11.67 5.47 10.40
C GLY A 31 11.02 4.17 9.90
N LYS A 32 10.16 3.59 10.76
CA LYS A 32 9.46 2.34 10.47
C LYS A 32 8.31 2.55 9.46
N THR A 33 8.01 1.51 8.70
CA THR A 33 6.81 1.40 7.86
C THR A 33 5.55 1.26 8.73
N SER A 34 4.37 1.38 8.09
CA SER A 34 3.09 1.20 8.78
C SER A 34 2.93 -0.19 9.43
N ALA A 35 3.55 -1.21 8.85
CA ALA A 35 3.52 -2.61 9.26
C ALA A 35 4.69 -3.36 8.58
N PRO A 36 5.00 -4.61 8.98
CA PRO A 36 5.86 -5.49 8.19
C PRO A 36 5.35 -5.62 6.75
N ILE A 37 6.26 -5.63 5.78
CA ILE A 37 5.92 -5.81 4.36
C ILE A 37 5.86 -7.30 4.07
N THR A 38 4.81 -7.75 3.41
CA THR A 38 4.72 -9.15 2.96
C THR A 38 5.17 -9.27 1.53
N ILE A 39 6.06 -10.21 1.23
CA ILE A 39 6.50 -10.53 -0.12
C ILE A 39 6.01 -11.92 -0.48
N GLY A 40 5.39 -12.04 -1.65
CA GLY A 40 4.84 -13.31 -2.14
C GLY A 40 4.70 -13.33 -3.65
N ASP A 41 4.28 -14.49 -4.14
CA ASP A 41 3.85 -14.65 -5.54
C ASP A 41 2.34 -14.43 -5.63
N LEU A 42 1.93 -13.66 -6.63
CA LEU A 42 0.53 -13.50 -7.02
C LEU A 42 0.47 -13.64 -8.54
N ASP A 43 -0.16 -14.72 -9.02
CA ASP A 43 -0.27 -15.05 -10.45
C ASP A 43 1.08 -15.05 -11.20
N GLY A 44 2.14 -15.60 -10.58
CA GLY A 44 3.48 -15.67 -11.17
C GLY A 44 4.25 -14.34 -11.14
N LYS A 45 3.75 -13.36 -10.37
CA LYS A 45 4.40 -12.07 -10.15
C LYS A 45 4.82 -11.94 -8.70
N SER A 46 6.06 -11.52 -8.50
CA SER A 46 6.56 -11.16 -7.18
C SER A 46 6.01 -9.80 -6.75
N VAL A 47 5.22 -9.81 -5.67
CA VAL A 47 4.49 -8.66 -5.13
C VAL A 47 4.91 -8.39 -3.69
N ALA A 48 5.09 -7.11 -3.36
CA ALA A 48 5.23 -6.62 -1.99
C ALA A 48 3.91 -5.96 -1.55
N PHE A 49 3.31 -6.41 -0.46
CA PHE A 49 2.09 -5.87 0.13
C PHE A 49 2.37 -5.13 1.44
N LEU A 50 1.79 -3.95 1.59
CA LEU A 50 1.88 -3.13 2.81
C LEU A 50 0.51 -2.52 3.16
N PRO A 51 -0.11 -2.85 4.31
CA PRO A 51 -1.32 -2.17 4.76
C PRO A 51 -1.00 -0.75 5.25
N ARG A 52 -1.50 0.30 4.56
CA ARG A 52 -1.09 1.70 4.84
C ARG A 52 -1.43 2.20 6.24
N ARG A 53 -2.49 1.67 6.87
CA ARG A 53 -2.91 2.07 8.23
C ARG A 53 -2.48 1.09 9.32
N GLY A 54 -1.51 0.22 9.04
CA GLY A 54 -1.16 -0.89 9.92
C GLY A 54 -2.07 -2.09 9.71
N GLU A 55 -1.71 -3.22 10.31
CA GLU A 55 -2.40 -4.50 10.14
C GLU A 55 -3.84 -4.47 10.66
N HIS A 56 -4.09 -3.66 11.70
CA HIS A 56 -5.37 -3.56 12.40
C HIS A 56 -6.05 -2.20 12.20
N ARG A 57 -5.62 -1.42 11.20
CA ARG A 57 -6.17 -0.09 10.88
C ARG A 57 -5.98 0.95 12.00
N GLU A 58 -4.93 0.78 12.78
CA GLU A 58 -4.61 1.57 13.97
C GLU A 58 -4.07 2.97 13.67
N LEU A 59 -3.49 3.20 12.48
CA LEU A 59 -2.92 4.50 12.12
C LEU A 59 -3.98 5.42 11.48
N PRO A 60 -4.30 6.58 12.07
CA PRO A 60 -5.10 7.60 11.41
C PRO A 60 -4.34 8.24 10.24
N PRO A 61 -5.04 8.80 9.24
CA PRO A 61 -4.40 9.29 8.01
C PRO A 61 -3.20 10.23 8.18
N PRO A 62 -3.21 11.22 9.12
CA PRO A 62 -2.05 12.10 9.33
C PRO A 62 -0.83 11.43 9.96
N GLN A 63 -0.99 10.24 10.55
CA GLN A 63 0.09 9.51 11.23
C GLN A 63 0.70 8.40 10.35
N ILE A 64 0.20 8.23 9.12
CA ILE A 64 0.77 7.25 8.20
C ILE A 64 2.18 7.69 7.79
N PRO A 65 3.22 6.85 7.96
CA PRO A 65 4.60 7.18 7.60
C PRO A 65 4.84 7.03 6.10
N TYR A 66 4.18 7.85 5.27
CA TYR A 66 4.19 7.72 3.81
C TYR A 66 5.60 7.65 3.20
N ARG A 67 6.56 8.43 3.72
CA ARG A 67 7.94 8.41 3.24
C ARG A 67 8.64 7.08 3.53
N ALA A 68 8.45 6.51 4.72
CA ALA A 68 9.02 5.21 5.07
C ALA A 68 8.41 4.10 4.19
N ASN A 69 7.09 4.12 4.02
CA ASN A 69 6.36 3.15 3.22
C ASN A 69 6.86 3.11 1.76
N VAL A 70 6.97 4.29 1.11
CA VAL A 70 7.43 4.37 -0.28
C VAL A 70 8.92 4.07 -0.39
N TRP A 71 9.73 4.46 0.60
CA TRP A 71 11.16 4.16 0.62
C TRP A 71 11.42 2.65 0.71
N ALA A 72 10.72 1.96 1.61
CA ALA A 72 10.86 0.52 1.76
C ALA A 72 10.49 -0.24 0.47
N MET A 73 9.40 0.18 -0.22
CA MET A 73 9.06 -0.37 -1.54
C MET A 73 10.22 -0.20 -2.54
N LYS A 74 10.84 0.98 -2.57
CA LYS A 74 11.99 1.25 -3.43
C LYS A 74 13.19 0.35 -3.09
N GLU A 75 13.50 0.17 -1.81
CA GLU A 75 14.60 -0.72 -1.37
C GLU A 75 14.38 -2.18 -1.75
N LEU A 76 13.13 -2.65 -1.69
CA LEU A 76 12.73 -3.99 -2.16
C LEU A 76 12.79 -4.15 -3.69
N GLY A 77 13.10 -3.09 -4.44
CA GLY A 77 13.21 -3.10 -5.89
C GLY A 77 11.88 -2.92 -6.63
N VAL A 78 10.81 -2.55 -5.92
CA VAL A 78 9.50 -2.29 -6.53
C VAL A 78 9.61 -1.17 -7.55
N ARG A 79 9.07 -1.39 -8.75
CA ARG A 79 9.08 -0.42 -9.85
C ARG A 79 7.72 0.22 -10.11
N ARG A 80 6.63 -0.36 -9.59
CA ARG A 80 5.25 0.10 -9.78
C ARG A 80 4.49 -0.11 -8.48
N ILE A 81 3.73 0.90 -8.06
CA ILE A 81 2.89 0.82 -6.86
C ILE A 81 1.43 0.97 -7.27
N VAL A 82 0.58 0.06 -6.80
CA VAL A 82 -0.87 0.17 -6.85
C VAL A 82 -1.36 0.51 -5.44
N GLY A 83 -1.99 1.66 -5.28
CA GLY A 83 -2.55 2.10 -4.01
C GLY A 83 -4.08 1.95 -4.01
N ALA A 84 -4.63 1.33 -2.97
CA ALA A 84 -6.07 1.27 -2.76
C ALA A 84 -6.53 2.32 -1.74
N GLY A 85 -7.75 2.82 -1.94
CA GLY A 85 -8.38 3.80 -1.06
C GLY A 85 -9.89 3.76 -1.17
N VAL A 86 -10.55 4.44 -0.23
CA VAL A 86 -12.00 4.70 -0.25
C VAL A 86 -12.20 6.21 -0.20
N CYS A 87 -13.19 6.68 -0.93
CA CYS A 87 -13.57 8.09 -0.99
C CYS A 87 -15.08 8.22 -1.16
N GLY A 88 -15.61 9.42 -0.88
CA GLY A 88 -16.98 9.78 -1.24
C GLY A 88 -17.04 10.37 -2.65
N ALA A 89 -18.08 10.01 -3.41
CA ALA A 89 -18.34 10.63 -4.70
C ALA A 89 -18.75 12.10 -4.52
N LEU A 90 -18.24 12.98 -5.38
CA LEU A 90 -18.64 14.39 -5.49
C LEU A 90 -19.38 14.69 -6.79
N ARG A 91 -19.70 13.65 -7.57
CA ARG A 91 -20.49 13.72 -8.79
C ARG A 91 -21.60 12.69 -8.70
N MET A 92 -22.73 12.99 -9.35
CA MET A 92 -23.94 12.19 -9.30
C MET A 92 -23.91 10.98 -10.25
N ASP A 93 -22.91 10.88 -11.13
CA ASP A 93 -22.76 9.79 -12.08
C ASP A 93 -21.88 8.63 -11.57
N TYR A 94 -21.47 8.69 -10.29
CA TYR A 94 -20.82 7.60 -9.60
C TYR A 94 -21.73 7.05 -8.50
N ASP A 95 -21.92 5.74 -8.50
CA ASP A 95 -22.70 5.01 -7.52
C ASP A 95 -21.82 4.38 -6.43
N LEU A 96 -22.44 3.97 -5.32
CA LEU A 96 -21.74 3.22 -4.28
C LEU A 96 -21.25 1.88 -4.82
N GLY A 97 -19.94 1.64 -4.68
CA GLY A 97 -19.29 0.42 -5.17
C GLY A 97 -18.54 0.61 -6.49
N ASP A 98 -18.70 1.76 -7.16
CA ASP A 98 -17.91 2.08 -8.34
C ASP A 98 -16.42 2.19 -8.01
N PHE A 99 -15.60 1.70 -8.94
CA PHE A 99 -14.15 1.85 -8.90
C PHE A 99 -13.71 2.98 -9.84
N VAL A 100 -12.79 3.82 -9.36
CA VAL A 100 -12.20 4.90 -10.14
C VAL A 100 -10.69 4.78 -10.12
N VAL A 101 -10.07 4.79 -11.30
CA VAL A 101 -8.63 4.97 -11.46
C VAL A 101 -8.36 6.46 -11.56
N PHE A 102 -7.82 7.06 -10.50
CA PHE A 102 -7.53 8.49 -10.47
C PHE A 102 -6.37 8.84 -11.41
N ASP A 103 -6.55 9.90 -12.19
CA ASP A 103 -5.55 10.49 -13.08
C ASP A 103 -5.11 11.91 -12.62
N GLN A 104 -5.83 12.51 -11.68
CA GLN A 104 -5.59 13.83 -11.10
C GLN A 104 -5.96 13.86 -9.61
N PHE A 105 -5.44 14.86 -8.89
CA PHE A 105 -5.80 15.13 -7.50
C PHE A 105 -5.68 16.63 -7.17
N VAL A 106 -6.34 17.04 -6.08
CA VAL A 106 -6.14 18.34 -5.44
C VAL A 106 -5.60 18.09 -4.04
N ASP A 107 -4.42 18.63 -3.75
CA ASP A 107 -3.82 18.49 -2.43
C ASP A 107 -4.39 19.53 -1.45
N ARG A 108 -4.95 19.05 -0.35
CA ARG A 108 -5.38 19.83 0.82
C ARG A 108 -4.92 19.17 2.12
N THR A 109 -3.86 18.37 2.03
CA THR A 109 -3.25 17.71 3.19
C THR A 109 -2.51 18.70 4.08
#